data_AF-A0A1G2C7C9-F1
#
_entry.id   AF-A0A1G2C7C9-F1
#
_cell.length_a   1.000
_cell.length_b   1.000
_cell.length_c   1.000
_cell.angle_alpha   90.00
_cell.angle_beta   90.00
_cell.angle_gamma   90.00
#
_symmetry.space_group_name_H-M   'P 1'
#
loop_
_entity.id
_entity.type
_entity.pdbx_description
1 polymer ?
#
loop_
_entity_poly.entity_id
_entity_poly.type
_entity_poly.pdbx_seq_one_letter_code
_entity_poly.pdbx_strand_id
1 'polypeptide(L)'
;MTMREIGMRALSMLTVGDRFSILYTMRQCALCEKGSVVRSKRKLLRGHYNAVATMRKYPNLQKTRLASGERVLACTKCIKTIARKAAV
;
A
#
# COMPACT_ATOMS: atom_id res chain seq x y z
N MET A 1 42.60 -3.07 47.70
CA MET A 1 42.35 -3.96 46.54
C MET A 1 40.99 -4.62 46.73
N THR A 2 39.94 -3.89 46.39
CA THR A 2 38.54 -4.35 46.45
C THR A 2 38.00 -4.35 45.02
N MET A 3 37.18 -5.35 44.72
CA MET A 3 36.78 -5.71 43.36
C MET A 3 35.92 -4.62 42.69
N ARG A 4 36.52 -4.00 41.68
CA ARG A 4 35.94 -3.58 40.38
C ARG A 4 34.43 -3.40 40.33
N GLU A 5 34.05 -2.14 40.48
CA GLU A 5 32.99 -1.51 39.72
C GLU A 5 33.16 -1.84 38.21
N ILE A 6 32.25 -2.63 37.65
CA ILE A 6 31.99 -2.65 36.21
C ILE A 6 30.56 -2.17 36.06
N GLY A 7 30.46 -0.88 35.75
CA GLY A 7 29.20 -0.19 35.51
C GLY A 7 28.40 -0.83 34.39
N MET A 8 27.10 -0.94 34.64
CA MET A 8 26.03 -0.92 33.64
C MET A 8 26.21 0.28 32.71
N ARG A 9 27.02 0.12 31.67
CA ARG A 9 27.10 1.05 30.54
C ARG A 9 26.39 0.45 29.35
N ALA A 10 25.23 1.03 29.06
CA ALA A 10 24.75 1.35 27.72
C ALA A 10 24.92 0.25 26.66
N LEU A 11 23.92 -0.62 26.57
CA LEU A 11 23.43 -1.13 25.29
C LEU A 11 21.93 -0.83 25.21
N SER A 12 21.63 0.47 25.25
CA SER A 12 20.41 1.03 24.70
C SER A 12 20.45 0.89 23.17
N MET A 13 19.32 0.48 22.60
CA MET A 13 18.97 0.70 21.19
C MET A 13 19.75 -0.09 20.14
N LEU A 14 19.73 -1.42 20.23
CA LEU A 14 19.45 -2.19 19.02
C LEU A 14 17.95 -2.41 18.96
N THR A 15 17.23 -1.33 18.64
CA THR A 15 15.94 -1.44 17.99
C THR A 15 16.17 -2.32 16.78
N VAL A 16 15.80 -3.59 16.87
CA VAL A 16 15.49 -4.40 15.70
C VAL A 16 14.23 -3.76 15.12
N GLY A 17 14.42 -2.59 14.49
CA GLY A 17 13.44 -1.92 13.68
C GLY A 17 13.13 -2.87 12.54
N ASP A 18 11.91 -3.38 12.58
CA ASP A 18 11.16 -3.80 11.42
C ASP A 18 11.86 -4.79 10.48
N ARG A 19 12.04 -6.01 11.01
CA ARG A 19 11.86 -7.22 10.18
C ARG A 19 10.38 -7.45 9.80
N PHE A 20 9.62 -6.37 9.62
CA PHE A 20 8.19 -6.37 9.31
C PHE A 20 7.93 -6.08 7.82
N SER A 21 8.88 -6.38 6.92
CA SER A 21 8.80 -6.02 5.50
C SER A 21 8.71 -7.19 4.52
N ILE A 22 8.29 -8.38 4.97
CA ILE A 22 8.16 -9.56 4.08
C ILE A 22 6.70 -10.02 3.89
N LEU A 23 5.73 -9.51 4.64
CA LEU A 23 4.34 -9.91 4.47
C LEU A 23 3.54 -8.85 3.74
N TYR A 24 2.85 -9.30 2.69
CA TYR A 24 1.80 -8.60 1.95
C TYR A 24 2.23 -7.95 0.62
N THR A 25 2.70 -8.78 -0.32
CA THR A 25 2.77 -8.48 -1.76
C THR A 25 1.37 -8.38 -2.41
N MET A 26 0.42 -7.73 -1.76
CA MET A 26 -0.85 -7.42 -2.39
C MET A 26 -0.67 -6.20 -3.26
N ARG A 27 -1.11 -6.31 -4.52
CA ARG A 27 -1.10 -5.19 -5.46
C ARG A 27 -2.05 -4.12 -4.93
N GLN A 28 -1.48 -3.17 -4.19
CA GLN A 28 -2.17 -2.04 -3.59
C GLN A 28 -1.52 -0.74 -4.01
N CYS A 29 -2.30 0.34 -3.94
CA CYS A 29 -1.79 1.68 -4.20
C CYS A 29 -0.96 2.15 -3.00
N ALA A 30 0.30 2.53 -3.22
CA ALA A 30 1.17 3.05 -2.15
C ALA A 30 0.64 4.35 -1.49
N LEU A 31 -0.22 5.11 -2.18
CA LEU A 31 -0.72 6.40 -1.70
C LEU A 31 -2.10 6.37 -1.01
N CYS A 32 -2.92 5.36 -1.28
CA CYS A 32 -4.30 5.30 -0.77
C CYS A 32 -4.76 3.88 -0.43
N GLU A 33 -3.83 2.94 -0.44
CA GLU A 33 -4.00 1.55 0.01
C GLU A 33 -5.13 0.77 -0.69
N LYS A 34 -5.62 1.30 -1.83
CA LYS A 34 -6.65 0.63 -2.62
C LYS A 34 -6.15 -0.72 -3.08
N GLY A 35 -6.79 -1.77 -2.58
CA GLY A 35 -6.59 -3.15 -2.98
C GLY A 35 -7.70 -3.67 -3.89
N SER A 36 -7.57 -4.95 -4.23
CA SER A 36 -8.60 -5.68 -4.97
C SER A 36 -9.88 -5.81 -4.15
N VAL A 37 -11.05 -5.69 -4.78
CA VAL A 37 -12.35 -5.93 -4.15
C VAL A 37 -13.07 -7.08 -4.84
N VAL A 38 -13.83 -7.84 -4.07
CA VAL A 38 -14.68 -8.92 -4.60
C VAL A 38 -16.10 -8.37 -4.78
N ARG A 39 -16.62 -8.42 -6.00
CA ARG A 39 -17.97 -7.92 -6.32
C ARG A 39 -18.67 -8.83 -7.33
N SER A 40 -19.99 -8.91 -7.24
CA SER A 40 -20.79 -9.66 -8.21
C SER A 40 -20.88 -8.91 -9.55
N LYS A 41 -20.72 -9.67 -10.64
CA LYS A 41 -21.10 -9.22 -11.98
C LYS A 41 -22.62 -9.22 -12.03
N ARG A 42 -23.19 -8.11 -12.53
CA ARG A 42 -24.64 -8.01 -12.78
C ARG A 42 -24.94 -8.16 -14.26
N LYS A 43 -26.01 -8.86 -14.59
CA LYS A 43 -26.53 -8.99 -15.96
C LYS A 43 -28.00 -8.57 -15.98
N LEU A 44 -28.39 -7.81 -17.00
CA LEU A 44 -29.78 -7.43 -17.19
C LEU A 44 -30.57 -8.66 -17.67
N LEU A 45 -31.57 -9.08 -16.91
CA LEU A 45 -32.50 -10.15 -17.27
C LEU A 45 -33.92 -9.59 -17.20
N ARG A 46 -34.61 -9.58 -18.34
CA ARG A 46 -36.04 -9.20 -18.49
C ARG A 46 -36.46 -7.95 -17.69
N GLY A 47 -35.58 -6.95 -17.55
CA GLY A 47 -35.86 -5.67 -16.89
C GLY A 47 -35.02 -5.34 -15.65
N HIS A 48 -34.38 -6.31 -14.99
CA HIS A 48 -33.59 -6.06 -13.77
C HIS A 48 -32.15 -6.60 -13.83
N TYR A 49 -31.22 -5.85 -13.21
CA TYR A 49 -29.82 -6.24 -13.10
C TYR A 49 -29.62 -7.23 -11.95
N ASN A 50 -29.60 -8.52 -12.29
CA ASN A 50 -29.42 -9.59 -11.32
C ASN A 50 -27.93 -9.92 -11.14
N ALA A 51 -27.53 -10.23 -9.91
CA ALA A 51 -26.18 -10.73 -9.62
C ALA A 51 -26.02 -12.14 -10.20
N VAL A 52 -24.91 -12.41 -10.90
CA VAL A 52 -24.68 -13.68 -11.59
C VAL A 52 -23.52 -14.44 -10.94
N ALA A 53 -22.30 -13.92 -11.11
CA ALA A 53 -21.10 -14.56 -10.62
C ALA A 53 -20.26 -13.54 -9.86
N THR A 54 -19.64 -13.97 -8.78
CA THR A 54 -18.73 -13.15 -7.99
C THR A 54 -17.35 -13.16 -8.64
N MET A 55 -16.79 -11.97 -8.88
CA MET A 55 -15.46 -11.83 -9.49
C MET A 55 -14.61 -10.81 -8.73
N ARG A 56 -13.30 -11.04 -8.76
CA ARG A 56 -12.33 -10.09 -8.21
C ARG A 56 -12.14 -8.92 -9.18
N LYS A 57 -12.17 -7.70 -8.66
CA LYS A 57 -11.90 -6.46 -9.37
C LYS A 57 -10.62 -5.87 -8.82
N TYR A 58 -9.67 -5.59 -9.71
CA TYR A 58 -8.38 -5.02 -9.35
C TYR A 58 -8.39 -3.50 -9.57
N PRO A 59 -7.73 -2.73 -8.68
CA PRO A 59 -7.50 -1.32 -8.93
C PRO A 59 -6.59 -1.14 -10.14
N ASN A 60 -6.81 -0.07 -10.91
CA ASN A 60 -5.92 0.29 -12.02
C ASN A 60 -4.64 0.94 -11.44
N LEU A 61 -3.65 0.10 -11.16
CA LEU A 61 -2.35 0.49 -10.61
C LEU A 61 -1.34 0.68 -11.73
N GLN A 62 -0.59 1.78 -11.68
CA GLN A 62 0.45 2.11 -12.63
C GLN A 62 1.71 2.55 -11.90
N LYS A 63 2.88 2.30 -12.50
CA LYS A 63 4.17 2.76 -11.96
C LYS A 63 4.34 4.24 -12.28
N THR A 64 4.44 5.08 -11.27
CA THR A 64 4.59 6.53 -11.45
C THR A 64 5.75 7.10 -10.66
N ARG A 65 6.35 8.16 -11.20
CA ARG A 65 7.39 8.93 -10.53
C ARG A 65 6.75 9.96 -9.61
N LEU A 66 7.17 9.99 -8.35
CA LEU A 66 6.84 11.07 -7.42
C LEU A 66 7.74 12.28 -7.69
N ALA A 67 7.36 13.44 -7.13
CA ALA A 67 8.20 14.63 -7.15
C ALA A 67 9.56 14.41 -6.45
N SER A 68 9.63 13.47 -5.51
CA SER A 68 10.88 13.01 -4.87
C SER A 68 11.80 12.20 -5.79
N GLY A 69 11.37 11.86 -7.01
CA GLY A 69 12.14 11.05 -7.97
C GLY A 69 11.92 9.53 -7.84
N GLU A 70 11.29 9.08 -6.76
CA GLU A 70 11.02 7.66 -6.52
C GLU A 70 9.91 7.11 -7.43
N ARG A 71 9.98 5.82 -7.76
CA ARG A 71 8.94 5.11 -8.54
C ARG A 71 8.07 4.27 -7.62
N VAL A 72 6.78 4.57 -7.58
CA VAL A 72 5.80 3.83 -6.77
C VAL A 72 4.66 3.28 -7.63
N LEU A 73 4.02 2.21 -7.15
CA LEU A 73 2.76 1.71 -7.70
C LEU A 73 1.60 2.56 -7.14
N ALA A 74 1.00 3.39 -7.98
CA ALA A 74 -0.12 4.26 -7.60
C ALA A 74 -1.35 4.00 -8.48
N CYS A 75 -2.55 4.23 -7.92
CA CYS A 75 -3.78 4.13 -8.70
C CYS A 75 -3.98 5.37 -9.59
N THR A 76 -4.66 5.20 -10.73
CA THR A 76 -4.91 6.29 -11.69
C THR A 76 -5.59 7.52 -11.09
N LYS A 77 -6.43 7.37 -10.06
CA LYS A 77 -7.04 8.51 -9.36
C LYS A 77 -6.00 9.35 -8.63
N CYS A 78 -5.06 8.73 -7.92
CA CYS A 78 -3.99 9.43 -7.22
C CYS A 78 -3.03 10.12 -8.21
N ILE A 79 -2.70 9.45 -9.30
CA ILE A 79 -1.84 10.01 -10.36
C ILE A 79 -2.49 11.26 -10.96
N LYS A 80 -3.79 11.21 -11.27
CA LYS A 80 -4.55 12.36 -11.76
C LYS A 80 -4.55 13.52 -10.76
N THR A 81 -4.69 13.24 -9.46
CA THR A 81 -4.63 14.27 -8.41
C THR A 81 -3.26 14.93 -8.34
N ILE A 82 -2.18 14.15 -8.40
CA ILE A 82 -0.81 14.67 -8.40
C ILE A 82 -0.57 15.57 -9.62
N ALA A 83 -0.95 15.10 -10.81
CA ALA A 83 -0.80 15.87 -12.05
C ALA A 83 -1.57 17.21 -11.99
N ARG A 84 -2.78 17.23 -11.42
CA ARG A 84 -3.54 18.47 -11.22
C ARG A 84 -2.86 19.44 -10.26
N LYS A 85 -2.30 18.94 -9.16
CA LYS A 85 -1.59 19.76 -8.17
C LYS A 85 -0.27 20.34 -8.70
N ALA A 86 0.36 19.67 -9.66
CA ALA A 86 1.59 20.15 -10.29
C ALA A 86 1.36 21.20 -11.39
N ALA A 87 0.12 21.31 -11.89
CA ALA A 87 -0.25 22.24 -12.97
C ALA A 87 -0.90 23.54 -12.47
N VAL A 88 -1.12 23.66 -11.15
CA VAL A 88 -1.57 24.87 -10.45
C VAL A 88 -0.36 25.47 -9.77
#